data_AF-A0A099W8Z9-F1
#
_entry.id   AF-A0A099W8Z9-F1
#
_cell.length_a   1.000
_cell.length_b   1.000
_cell.length_c   1.000
_cell.angle_alpha   90.00
_cell.angle_beta   90.00
_cell.angle_gamma   90.00
#
_symmetry.space_group_name_H-M   'P 1'
#
loop_
_entity.id
_entity.type
_entity.pdbx_description
1 polymer ?
#
loop_
_entity_poly.entity_id
_entity_poly.type
_entity_poly.pdbx_seq_one_letter_code
_entity_poly.pdbx_strand_id
1 'polypeptide(L)'
;MGKVPNKKMIKVVYFDEGSATDYIVIQNGGQIDWSKKENKEKLAKMLTEIDVQAKGGFNLLALAKAAISGSMQVGYDASSTKMAESTITNTLLTDYIKFANEDKHIYKFYNKYVYAPENSVSMYKMYSSYLNIVPKDQIPIDLGELNNAILGERGYYQMLISDDNGRKQVLRFNINTFKNGYTLADLSKMNLTFFGVNVGTCMEADLSMENEFKFETGSKKPPSAQEVVKGVQAVDENRLEIFDIVLAGVMRDPS
;
A
#
# COMPACT_ATOMS: atom_id res chain seq x y z
N MET A 1 9.83 1.26 25.58
CA MET A 1 9.51 0.44 24.38
C MET A 1 8.35 -0.46 24.72
N GLY A 2 7.15 -0.15 24.22
CA GLY A 2 5.96 -0.98 24.45
C GLY A 2 6.05 -2.29 23.67
N LYS A 3 5.55 -3.39 24.26
CA LYS A 3 5.41 -4.67 23.56
C LYS A 3 4.61 -4.44 22.26
N VAL A 4 5.14 -4.89 21.12
CA VAL A 4 4.35 -4.98 19.88
C VAL A 4 3.17 -5.91 20.19
N PRO A 5 1.92 -5.45 20.10
CA PRO A 5 0.77 -6.30 20.35
C PRO A 5 0.86 -7.52 19.42
N ASN A 6 0.64 -8.74 19.94
CA ASN A 6 0.57 -9.96 19.13
C ASN A 6 -0.72 -10.01 18.30
N LYS A 7 -1.06 -8.91 17.62
CA LYS A 7 -2.30 -8.74 16.88
C LYS A 7 -2.28 -9.62 15.63
N LYS A 8 -3.40 -10.27 15.33
CA LYS A 8 -3.59 -11.07 14.13
C LYS A 8 -4.54 -10.37 13.16
N MET A 9 -4.18 -10.38 11.88
CA MET A 9 -5.07 -9.90 10.83
C MET A 9 -6.20 -10.90 10.59
N ILE A 10 -7.44 -10.46 10.74
CA ILE A 10 -8.64 -11.29 10.59
C ILE A 10 -9.46 -10.95 9.34
N LYS A 11 -9.20 -9.79 8.73
CA LYS A 11 -9.85 -9.35 7.50
C LYS A 11 -8.91 -8.47 6.71
N VAL A 12 -8.65 -8.82 5.46
CA VAL A 12 -7.91 -7.97 4.51
C VAL A 12 -8.90 -7.12 3.73
N VAL A 13 -8.60 -5.82 3.68
CA VAL A 13 -9.39 -4.80 2.98
C VAL A 13 -8.65 -4.30 1.74
N TYR A 14 -7.32 -4.23 1.81
CA TYR A 14 -6.45 -3.71 0.76
C TYR A 14 -5.15 -4.51 0.78
N PHE A 15 -4.65 -4.94 -0.39
CA PHE A 15 -3.32 -5.55 -0.50
C PHE A 15 -2.70 -5.28 -1.88
N ASP A 16 -1.67 -4.44 -1.91
CA ASP A 16 -0.86 -4.15 -3.10
C ASP A 16 0.17 -5.26 -3.32
N GLU A 17 -0.24 -6.29 -4.06
CA GLU A 17 0.57 -7.48 -4.33
C GLU A 17 1.87 -7.17 -5.07
N GLY A 18 1.87 -6.17 -5.96
CA GLY A 18 3.06 -5.75 -6.69
C GLY A 18 4.13 -5.21 -5.73
N SER A 19 3.73 -4.24 -4.91
CA SER A 19 4.62 -3.63 -3.91
C SER A 19 5.11 -4.64 -2.87
N ALA A 20 4.22 -5.55 -2.43
CA ALA A 20 4.58 -6.62 -1.50
C ALA A 20 5.59 -7.61 -2.13
N THR A 21 5.41 -7.95 -3.40
CA THR A 21 6.33 -8.84 -4.14
C THR A 21 7.70 -8.21 -4.26
N ASP A 22 7.77 -6.95 -4.71
CA ASP A 22 9.02 -6.21 -4.86
C ASP A 22 9.77 -6.15 -3.52
N TYR A 23 9.06 -5.82 -2.44
CA TYR A 23 9.62 -5.80 -1.10
C TYR A 23 10.22 -7.16 -0.70
N ILE A 24 9.49 -8.26 -0.86
CA ILE A 24 10.00 -9.60 -0.50
C ILE A 24 11.19 -10.00 -1.37
N VAL A 25 11.17 -9.69 -2.68
CA VAL A 25 12.30 -9.95 -3.58
C VAL A 25 13.54 -9.18 -3.12
N ILE A 26 13.39 -7.89 -2.79
CA ILE A 26 14.49 -7.04 -2.31
C ILE A 26 15.06 -7.57 -0.98
N GLN A 27 14.19 -7.91 -0.02
CA GLN A 27 14.62 -8.46 1.28
C GLN A 27 15.39 -9.77 1.14
N ASN A 28 15.08 -10.58 0.12
CA ASN A 28 15.78 -11.82 -0.18
C ASN A 28 17.04 -11.64 -1.08
N GLY A 29 17.44 -10.40 -1.38
CA GLY A 29 18.66 -10.10 -2.13
C GLY A 29 18.48 -9.91 -3.65
N GLY A 30 17.26 -9.60 -4.11
CA GLY A 30 16.96 -9.24 -5.51
C GLY A 30 16.58 -10.43 -6.42
N GLN A 31 16.79 -10.31 -7.74
CA GLN A 31 16.65 -11.44 -8.66
C GLN A 31 17.68 -12.52 -8.31
N ILE A 32 17.29 -13.43 -7.42
CA ILE A 32 18.09 -14.60 -7.11
C ILE A 32 18.26 -15.40 -8.40
N ASP A 33 19.51 -15.51 -8.86
CA ASP A 33 19.92 -16.43 -9.91
C ASP A 33 19.97 -17.85 -9.34
N TRP A 34 18.88 -18.60 -9.53
CA TRP A 34 18.69 -19.94 -9.00
C TRP A 34 19.50 -21.02 -9.71
N SER A 35 20.29 -20.66 -10.73
CA SER A 35 21.27 -21.58 -11.32
C SER A 35 22.48 -21.79 -10.39
N LYS A 36 22.76 -20.84 -9.50
CA LYS A 36 23.89 -20.88 -8.56
C LYS A 36 23.63 -21.84 -7.39
N LYS A 37 24.64 -22.67 -7.08
CA LYS A 37 24.58 -23.73 -6.05
C LYS A 37 24.25 -23.18 -4.65
N GLU A 38 24.80 -22.02 -4.30
CA GLU A 38 24.57 -21.33 -3.02
C GLU A 38 23.09 -20.92 -2.81
N ASN A 39 22.39 -20.57 -3.89
CA ASN A 39 20.97 -20.19 -3.84
C ASN A 39 20.05 -21.43 -3.74
N LYS A 40 20.46 -22.57 -4.31
CA LYS A 40 19.79 -23.86 -4.10
C LYS A 40 19.90 -24.34 -2.66
N GLU A 41 21.04 -24.08 -2.02
CA GLU A 41 21.24 -24.37 -0.58
C GLU A 41 20.39 -23.45 0.32
N LYS A 42 20.23 -22.16 -0.05
CA LYS A 42 19.28 -21.26 0.62
C LYS A 42 17.83 -21.72 0.48
N LEU A 43 17.43 -22.22 -0.70
CA LEU A 43 16.11 -22.82 -0.92
C LEU A 43 15.91 -24.07 -0.06
N ALA A 44 16.91 -24.96 0.01
CA ALA A 44 16.84 -26.17 0.80
C ALA A 44 16.73 -25.89 2.31
N LYS A 45 17.46 -24.89 2.83
CA LYS A 45 17.34 -24.40 4.22
C LYS A 45 15.96 -23.82 4.50
N MET A 46 15.44 -23.02 3.58
CA MET A 46 14.11 -22.43 3.69
C MET A 46 13.00 -23.50 3.66
N LEU A 47 13.17 -24.56 2.87
CA LEU A 47 12.25 -25.71 2.83
C LEU A 47 12.34 -26.60 4.10
N THR A 48 13.50 -26.68 4.74
CA THR A 48 13.66 -27.42 6.00
C THR A 48 13.13 -26.65 7.21
N GLU A 49 13.19 -25.32 7.22
CA GLU A 49 12.54 -24.50 8.24
C GLU A 49 11.00 -24.54 8.18
N ILE A 50 10.42 -24.85 7.02
CA ILE A 50 8.97 -25.05 6.83
C ILE A 50 8.47 -26.32 7.55
N ASP A 51 9.31 -27.36 7.65
CA ASP A 51 8.91 -28.69 8.15
C ASP A 51 9.03 -28.84 9.68
N VAL A 52 9.65 -27.89 10.38
CA VAL A 52 9.95 -28.01 11.82
C VAL A 52 8.85 -27.46 12.73
N GLN A 53 7.87 -26.70 12.24
CA GLN A 53 6.65 -26.39 12.98
C GLN A 53 5.61 -25.74 12.07
N ALA A 54 4.35 -26.16 12.16
CA ALA A 54 3.20 -25.63 11.42
C ALA A 54 2.82 -24.15 11.74
N LYS A 55 3.79 -23.23 11.88
CA LYS A 55 3.62 -21.78 12.13
C LYS A 55 4.73 -20.87 11.53
N GLY A 56 5.35 -21.18 10.38
CA GLY A 56 6.38 -20.27 9.83
C GLY A 56 6.71 -20.35 8.33
N GLY A 57 5.97 -19.59 7.50
CA GLY A 57 6.42 -18.97 6.23
C GLY A 57 6.72 -19.89 5.03
N PHE A 58 5.75 -20.06 4.13
CA PHE A 58 5.90 -20.76 2.84
C PHE A 58 6.49 -19.82 1.78
N ASN A 59 7.62 -20.16 1.15
CA ASN A 59 8.30 -19.29 0.17
C ASN A 59 7.53 -19.13 -1.17
N LEU A 60 6.79 -18.03 -1.31
CA LEU A 60 6.01 -17.72 -2.52
C LEU A 60 6.84 -17.57 -3.81
N LEU A 61 8.14 -17.24 -3.71
CA LEU A 61 9.02 -17.03 -4.87
C LEU A 61 9.32 -18.35 -5.58
N ALA A 62 9.35 -19.45 -4.82
CA ALA A 62 9.54 -20.79 -5.37
C ALA A 62 8.29 -21.25 -6.14
N LEU A 63 7.10 -20.95 -5.62
CA LEU A 63 5.83 -21.29 -6.28
C LEU A 63 5.60 -20.46 -7.54
N ALA A 64 5.81 -19.14 -7.48
CA ALA A 64 5.71 -18.26 -8.65
C ALA A 64 6.68 -18.68 -9.77
N LYS A 65 7.91 -19.06 -9.43
CA LYS A 65 8.88 -19.57 -10.42
C LYS A 65 8.48 -20.92 -10.99
N ALA A 66 7.93 -21.85 -10.20
CA ALA A 66 7.44 -23.13 -10.69
C ALA A 66 6.26 -22.98 -11.67
N ALA A 67 5.37 -22.01 -11.42
CA ALA A 67 4.29 -21.67 -12.34
C ALA A 67 4.82 -21.06 -13.65
N ILE A 68 5.83 -20.18 -13.59
CA ILE A 68 6.44 -19.53 -14.76
C ILE A 68 7.35 -20.49 -15.55
N SER A 69 8.03 -21.43 -14.90
CA SER A 69 8.95 -22.39 -15.55
C SER A 69 8.24 -23.58 -16.23
N GLY A 70 6.91 -23.58 -16.28
CA GLY A 70 6.13 -24.53 -17.09
C GLY A 70 6.02 -25.96 -16.55
N SER A 71 6.33 -26.21 -15.26
CA SER A 71 6.20 -27.55 -14.67
C SER A 71 4.80 -27.90 -14.16
N MET A 72 3.79 -27.05 -14.39
CA MET A 72 2.39 -27.42 -14.23
C MET A 72 1.81 -27.87 -15.59
N GLN A 73 2.04 -29.14 -15.94
CA GLN A 73 1.07 -29.85 -16.76
C GLN A 73 -0.16 -30.10 -15.91
N VAL A 74 -1.14 -29.19 -15.91
CA VAL A 74 -2.45 -29.46 -15.31
C VAL A 74 -3.53 -28.99 -16.27
N GLY A 75 -4.42 -29.93 -16.60
CA GLY A 75 -5.46 -29.79 -17.62
C GLY A 75 -6.34 -28.57 -17.43
N TYR A 76 -6.76 -28.03 -18.57
CA TYR A 76 -7.65 -26.89 -18.73
C TYR A 76 -8.96 -27.07 -17.93
N ASP A 77 -9.07 -26.38 -16.80
CA ASP A 77 -10.34 -26.07 -16.15
C ASP A 77 -10.22 -24.72 -15.44
N ALA A 78 -11.16 -23.79 -15.68
CA ALA A 78 -11.09 -22.41 -15.17
C ALA A 78 -11.15 -22.33 -13.62
N SER A 79 -11.58 -23.41 -12.97
CA SER A 79 -11.59 -23.54 -11.51
C SER A 79 -10.19 -23.73 -10.91
N SER A 80 -9.28 -24.44 -11.60
CA SER A 80 -7.94 -24.75 -11.09
C SER A 80 -7.02 -23.52 -11.07
N THR A 81 -7.14 -22.63 -12.05
CA THR A 81 -6.39 -21.36 -12.13
C THR A 81 -6.72 -20.44 -10.95
N LYS A 82 -8.01 -20.26 -10.61
CA LYS A 82 -8.44 -19.41 -9.50
C LYS A 82 -7.96 -19.91 -8.13
N MET A 83 -7.92 -21.24 -7.96
CA MET A 83 -7.40 -21.85 -6.73
C MET A 83 -5.89 -21.65 -6.59
N ALA A 84 -5.14 -21.75 -7.69
CA ALA A 84 -3.71 -21.50 -7.71
C ALA A 84 -3.40 -20.02 -7.43
N GLU A 85 -4.10 -19.09 -8.08
CA GLU A 85 -3.97 -17.63 -7.86
C GLU A 85 -4.25 -17.26 -6.39
N SER A 86 -5.37 -17.74 -5.82
CA SER A 86 -5.72 -17.49 -4.41
C SER A 86 -4.65 -18.02 -3.45
N THR A 87 -4.07 -19.19 -3.75
CA THR A 87 -2.99 -19.77 -2.95
C THR A 87 -1.73 -18.91 -3.00
N ILE A 88 -1.35 -18.42 -4.19
CA ILE A 88 -0.19 -17.52 -4.38
C ILE A 88 -0.42 -16.21 -3.62
N THR A 89 -1.57 -15.56 -3.80
CA THR A 89 -1.89 -14.29 -3.11
C THR A 89 -1.92 -14.46 -1.58
N ASN A 90 -2.50 -15.55 -1.06
CA ASN A 90 -2.54 -15.79 0.39
C ASN A 90 -1.15 -16.07 0.96
N THR A 91 -0.30 -16.78 0.22
CA THR A 91 1.08 -17.06 0.64
C THR A 91 1.89 -15.76 0.66
N LEU A 92 1.80 -14.98 -0.42
CA LEU A 92 2.42 -13.65 -0.53
C LEU A 92 2.00 -12.72 0.62
N LEU A 93 0.72 -12.71 0.96
CA LEU A 93 0.19 -11.97 2.09
C LEU A 93 0.84 -12.41 3.42
N THR A 94 0.88 -13.72 3.69
CA THR A 94 1.45 -14.22 4.95
C THR A 94 2.94 -13.94 5.07
N ASP A 95 3.70 -14.06 3.97
CA ASP A 95 5.12 -13.73 3.95
C ASP A 95 5.34 -12.23 4.14
N TYR A 96 4.57 -11.39 3.45
CA TYR A 96 4.66 -9.94 3.61
C TYR A 96 4.42 -9.53 5.07
N ILE A 97 3.36 -10.07 5.71
CA ILE A 97 3.07 -9.79 7.13
C ILE A 97 4.25 -10.19 8.02
N LYS A 98 4.89 -11.34 7.76
CA LYS A 98 6.06 -11.81 8.53
C LYS A 98 7.22 -10.83 8.40
N PHE A 99 7.68 -10.55 7.18
CA PHE A 99 8.80 -9.65 6.94
C PHE A 99 8.51 -8.21 7.42
N ALA A 100 7.32 -7.70 7.16
CA ALA A 100 6.91 -6.36 7.58
C ALA A 100 6.79 -6.23 9.11
N ASN A 101 6.50 -7.32 9.83
CA ASN A 101 6.45 -7.28 11.28
C ASN A 101 7.84 -7.08 11.90
N GLU A 102 8.89 -7.57 11.25
CA GLU A 102 10.28 -7.51 11.71
C GLU A 102 11.01 -6.25 11.20
N ASP A 103 10.54 -5.63 10.11
CA ASP A 103 11.16 -4.42 9.55
C ASP A 103 10.61 -3.13 10.17
N LYS A 104 11.50 -2.34 10.75
CA LYS A 104 11.20 -1.02 11.36
C LYS A 104 10.87 0.07 10.35
N HIS A 105 11.22 -0.11 9.07
CA HIS A 105 10.92 0.84 8.00
C HIS A 105 9.52 0.66 7.43
N ILE A 106 8.83 -0.45 7.77
CA ILE A 106 7.41 -0.62 7.52
C ILE A 106 6.60 -0.07 8.70
N TYR A 107 6.00 1.08 8.48
CA TYR A 107 5.19 1.78 9.47
C TYR A 107 3.84 1.09 9.64
N LYS A 108 3.43 0.87 10.90
CA LYS A 108 2.19 0.18 11.27
C LYS A 108 1.29 1.15 12.03
N PHE A 109 0.23 1.59 11.38
CA PHE A 109 -0.79 2.47 11.96
C PHE A 109 -1.89 1.61 12.54
N TYR A 110 -1.78 1.26 13.83
CA TYR A 110 -2.73 0.35 14.47
C TYR A 110 -4.05 1.02 14.83
N ASN A 111 -5.15 0.39 14.45
CA ASN A 111 -6.50 0.72 14.85
C ASN A 111 -6.87 2.20 14.61
N LYS A 112 -6.71 2.65 13.36
CA LYS A 112 -6.93 4.02 12.95
C LYS A 112 -8.05 4.14 11.91
N TYR A 113 -8.59 5.35 11.83
CA TYR A 113 -9.52 5.77 10.79
C TYR A 113 -8.81 6.74 9.86
N VAL A 114 -9.18 6.68 8.59
CA VAL A 114 -8.69 7.60 7.55
C VAL A 114 -9.85 8.45 7.04
N TYR A 115 -9.56 9.63 6.49
CA TYR A 115 -10.57 10.48 5.87
C TYR A 115 -10.00 11.17 4.64
N ALA A 116 -10.84 11.47 3.66
CA ALA A 116 -10.40 12.21 2.50
C ALA A 116 -10.15 13.68 2.87
N PRO A 117 -9.06 14.32 2.40
CA PRO A 117 -8.90 15.75 2.53
C PRO A 117 -10.07 16.49 1.86
N GLU A 118 -10.46 17.63 2.41
CA GLU A 118 -11.49 18.48 1.82
C GLU A 118 -11.07 18.97 0.42
N ASN A 119 -12.04 19.10 -0.48
CA ASN A 119 -11.82 19.56 -1.86
C ASN A 119 -10.69 18.79 -2.60
N SER A 120 -10.48 17.51 -2.28
CA SER A 120 -9.44 16.68 -2.89
C SER A 120 -9.97 15.76 -3.99
N VAL A 121 -9.05 15.26 -4.82
CA VAL A 121 -9.37 14.22 -5.82
C VAL A 121 -9.89 12.94 -5.16
N SER A 122 -9.41 12.58 -3.97
CA SER A 122 -9.92 11.43 -3.20
C SER A 122 -11.36 11.61 -2.77
N MET A 123 -11.72 12.81 -2.29
CA MET A 123 -13.10 13.13 -1.93
C MET A 123 -14.02 13.02 -3.16
N TYR A 124 -13.58 13.58 -4.29
CA TYR A 124 -14.30 13.46 -5.55
C TYR A 124 -14.48 11.99 -5.97
N LYS A 125 -13.44 11.16 -5.91
CA LYS A 125 -13.50 9.73 -6.24
C LYS A 125 -14.47 8.95 -5.35
N MET A 126 -14.57 9.30 -4.07
CA MET A 126 -15.50 8.66 -3.14
C MET A 126 -16.97 8.91 -3.51
N TYR A 127 -17.27 10.08 -4.10
CA TYR A 127 -18.64 10.47 -4.41
C TYR A 127 -19.00 10.44 -5.90
N SER A 128 -18.03 10.27 -6.81
CA SER A 128 -18.24 10.39 -8.26
C SER A 128 -19.35 9.50 -8.80
N SER A 129 -19.50 8.28 -8.26
CA SER A 129 -20.57 7.35 -8.65
C SER A 129 -21.98 7.89 -8.37
N TYR A 130 -22.13 8.77 -7.37
CA TYR A 130 -23.42 9.40 -7.01
C TYR A 130 -23.68 10.68 -7.81
N LEU A 131 -22.64 11.33 -8.33
CA LEU A 131 -22.80 12.58 -9.10
C LEU A 131 -23.53 12.38 -10.43
N ASN A 132 -23.58 11.15 -10.94
CA ASN A 132 -24.39 10.81 -12.13
C ASN A 132 -25.91 11.06 -11.94
N ILE A 133 -26.37 11.21 -10.69
CA ILE A 133 -27.78 11.48 -10.36
C ILE A 133 -28.06 13.00 -10.38
N VAL A 134 -27.03 13.83 -10.23
CA VAL A 134 -27.17 15.29 -10.22
C VAL A 134 -27.35 15.76 -11.67
N PRO A 135 -28.40 16.54 -11.98
CA PRO A 135 -28.60 17.09 -13.32
C PRO A 135 -27.38 17.88 -13.80
N LYS A 136 -26.90 17.60 -15.02
CA LYS A 136 -25.65 18.17 -15.56
C LYS A 136 -25.66 19.71 -15.63
N ASP A 137 -26.84 20.29 -15.82
CA ASP A 137 -27.08 21.74 -15.84
C ASP A 137 -26.84 22.42 -14.48
N GLN A 138 -26.79 21.65 -13.38
CA GLN A 138 -26.50 22.15 -12.04
C GLN A 138 -25.03 22.02 -11.65
N ILE A 139 -24.19 21.46 -12.54
CA ILE A 139 -22.79 21.19 -12.25
C ILE A 139 -21.92 22.05 -13.19
N PRO A 140 -21.11 22.99 -12.67
CA PRO A 140 -20.36 23.95 -13.49
C PRO A 140 -19.16 23.33 -14.24
N ILE A 141 -18.97 22.00 -14.18
CA ILE A 141 -17.84 21.27 -14.74
C ILE A 141 -18.36 20.01 -15.45
N ASP A 142 -17.80 19.67 -16.62
CA ASP A 142 -18.09 18.39 -17.29
C ASP A 142 -17.49 17.24 -16.48
N LEU A 143 -18.32 16.62 -15.63
CA LEU A 143 -17.92 15.50 -14.79
C LEU A 143 -17.52 14.25 -15.60
N GLY A 144 -18.02 14.09 -16.83
CA GLY A 144 -17.69 12.97 -17.68
C GLY A 144 -16.24 13.04 -18.15
N GLU A 145 -15.83 14.19 -18.68
CA GLU A 145 -14.43 14.44 -19.04
C GLU A 145 -13.52 14.46 -17.81
N LEU A 146 -13.96 15.06 -16.70
CA LEU A 146 -13.22 15.08 -15.44
C LEU A 146 -12.95 13.66 -14.89
N ASN A 147 -13.97 12.79 -14.93
CA ASN A 147 -13.85 11.40 -14.48
C ASN A 147 -12.90 10.61 -15.38
N ASN A 148 -12.97 10.79 -16.70
CA ASN A 148 -12.07 10.11 -17.63
C ASN A 148 -10.61 10.61 -17.50
N ALA A 149 -10.40 11.92 -17.46
CA ALA A 149 -9.07 12.53 -17.42
C ALA A 149 -8.37 12.38 -16.06
N ILE A 150 -9.10 12.49 -14.94
CA ILE A 150 -8.48 12.44 -13.60
C ILE A 150 -8.59 11.05 -12.98
N LEU A 151 -9.75 10.41 -13.07
CA LEU A 151 -10.00 9.17 -12.31
C LEU A 151 -9.65 7.90 -13.09
N GLY A 152 -9.58 7.98 -14.43
CA GLY A 152 -9.22 6.86 -15.30
C GLY A 152 -7.71 6.56 -15.32
N GLU A 153 -6.86 7.57 -15.18
CA GLU A 153 -5.40 7.44 -15.32
C GLU A 153 -4.64 7.42 -13.97
N ARG A 154 -5.29 7.85 -12.89
CA ARG A 154 -4.64 7.98 -11.58
C ARG A 154 -4.60 6.65 -10.83
N GLY A 155 -3.38 6.20 -10.52
CA GLY A 155 -3.15 5.00 -9.71
C GLY A 155 -3.44 5.19 -8.21
N TYR A 156 -2.93 6.28 -7.61
CA TYR A 156 -2.94 6.48 -6.17
C TYR A 156 -3.87 7.60 -5.70
N TYR A 157 -4.60 7.34 -4.62
CA TYR A 157 -5.48 8.30 -3.95
C TYR A 157 -5.00 8.55 -2.52
N GLN A 158 -5.09 9.81 -2.08
CA GLN A 158 -4.48 10.30 -0.85
C GLN A 158 -5.56 10.48 0.22
N MET A 159 -5.39 9.83 1.37
CA MET A 159 -6.26 9.97 2.55
C MET A 159 -5.44 10.49 3.72
N LEU A 160 -6.05 11.25 4.61
CA LEU A 160 -5.44 11.71 5.85
C LEU A 160 -5.68 10.70 6.97
N ILE A 161 -4.70 10.59 7.85
CA ILE A 161 -4.75 9.86 9.11
C ILE A 161 -4.20 10.77 10.21
N SER A 162 -4.73 10.64 11.43
CA SER A 162 -4.20 11.34 12.60
C SER A 162 -3.58 10.35 13.59
N ASP A 163 -2.37 10.66 14.06
CA ASP A 163 -1.76 9.93 15.17
C ASP A 163 -2.46 10.26 16.50
N ASP A 164 -2.06 9.59 17.59
CA ASP A 164 -2.67 9.79 18.91
C ASP A 164 -2.41 11.20 19.49
N ASN A 165 -1.44 11.93 18.94
CA ASN A 165 -1.10 13.29 19.32
C ASN A 165 -1.75 14.33 18.39
N GLY A 166 -2.61 13.90 17.46
CA GLY A 166 -3.28 14.77 16.50
C GLY A 166 -2.42 15.21 15.31
N ARG A 167 -1.21 14.68 15.14
CA ARG A 167 -0.40 14.95 13.94
C ARG A 167 -1.00 14.24 12.75
N LYS A 168 -1.17 14.98 11.66
CA LYS A 168 -1.69 14.46 10.40
C LYS A 168 -0.59 13.83 9.57
N GLN A 169 -0.92 12.76 8.85
CA GLN A 169 -0.07 12.10 7.86
C GLN A 169 -0.93 11.73 6.66
N VAL A 170 -0.30 11.47 5.52
CA VAL A 170 -0.95 11.10 4.27
C VAL A 170 -0.71 9.63 3.98
N LEU A 171 -1.79 8.88 3.79
CA LEU A 171 -1.77 7.50 3.32
C LEU A 171 -2.21 7.45 1.86
N ARG A 172 -1.36 6.94 0.98
CA ARG A 172 -1.69 6.75 -0.44
C ARG A 172 -2.11 5.30 -0.70
N PHE A 173 -3.21 5.15 -1.42
CA PHE A 173 -3.81 3.87 -1.76
C PHE A 173 -3.90 3.71 -3.27
N ASN A 174 -3.36 2.60 -3.78
CA ASN A 174 -3.56 2.18 -5.16
C ASN A 174 -5.01 1.70 -5.34
N ILE A 175 -5.81 2.38 -6.16
CA ILE A 175 -7.25 2.10 -6.27
C ILE A 175 -7.56 0.69 -6.82
N ASN A 176 -6.59 0.05 -7.48
CA ASN A 176 -6.77 -1.25 -8.13
C ASN A 176 -6.52 -2.45 -7.19
N THR A 177 -6.13 -2.21 -5.93
CA THR A 177 -5.66 -3.27 -5.02
C THR A 177 -6.59 -3.53 -3.83
N PHE A 178 -7.76 -2.87 -3.80
CA PHE A 178 -8.82 -3.17 -2.85
C PHE A 178 -9.34 -4.60 -3.02
N LYS A 179 -9.59 -5.28 -1.89
CA LYS A 179 -10.11 -6.65 -1.87
C LYS A 179 -11.60 -6.65 -1.60
N ASN A 180 -12.31 -7.71 -2.00
CA ASN A 180 -13.71 -7.94 -1.63
C ASN A 180 -14.68 -6.78 -1.96
N GLY A 181 -14.37 -5.96 -2.97
CA GLY A 181 -15.22 -4.84 -3.37
C GLY A 181 -15.20 -3.62 -2.43
N TYR A 182 -14.23 -3.53 -1.51
CA TYR A 182 -14.06 -2.32 -0.70
C TYR A 182 -13.65 -1.11 -1.56
N THR A 183 -14.02 0.07 -1.09
CA THR A 183 -13.73 1.36 -1.73
C THR A 183 -13.07 2.33 -0.73
N LEU A 184 -12.53 3.44 -1.23
CA LEU A 184 -12.03 4.55 -0.37
C LEU A 184 -13.09 5.04 0.62
N ALA A 185 -14.36 5.03 0.22
CA ALA A 185 -15.46 5.45 1.09
C ALA A 185 -15.68 4.48 2.25
N ASP A 186 -15.47 3.19 2.04
CA ASP A 186 -15.57 2.18 3.11
C ASP A 186 -14.44 2.35 4.13
N LEU A 187 -13.22 2.60 3.66
CA LEU A 187 -12.05 2.82 4.52
C LEU A 187 -12.29 3.92 5.57
N SER A 188 -13.02 4.98 5.18
CA SER A 188 -13.32 6.09 6.09
C SER A 188 -14.20 5.71 7.29
N LYS A 189 -14.84 4.53 7.24
CA LYS A 189 -15.79 4.04 8.27
C LYS A 189 -15.23 2.84 9.04
N MET A 190 -14.01 2.40 8.75
CA MET A 190 -13.44 1.18 9.30
C MET A 190 -12.29 1.47 10.25
N ASN A 191 -12.26 0.75 11.38
CA ASN A 191 -11.12 0.72 12.27
C ASN A 191 -10.09 -0.27 11.71
N LEU A 192 -9.03 0.24 11.08
CA LEU A 192 -8.07 -0.55 10.32
C LEU A 192 -6.66 -0.43 10.88
N THR A 193 -5.85 -1.46 10.61
CA THR A 193 -4.40 -1.36 10.70
C THR A 193 -3.82 -1.24 9.30
N PHE A 194 -2.93 -0.27 9.11
CA PHE A 194 -2.26 -0.01 7.84
C PHE A 194 -0.76 -0.29 7.96
N PHE A 195 -0.20 -0.96 6.95
CA PHE A 195 1.22 -1.20 6.78
C PHE A 195 1.68 -0.36 5.60
N GLY A 196 2.56 0.61 5.84
CA GLY A 196 3.00 1.55 4.81
C GLY A 196 4.48 1.87 4.87
N VAL A 197 4.99 2.34 3.73
CA VAL A 197 6.39 2.75 3.55
C VAL A 197 6.41 4.27 3.44
N ASN A 198 7.27 4.96 4.21
CA ASN A 198 7.44 6.40 4.06
C ASN A 198 8.10 6.70 2.70
N VAL A 199 7.44 7.53 1.88
CA VAL A 199 7.87 7.86 0.51
C VAL A 199 8.11 9.36 0.31
N GLY A 200 7.98 10.17 1.35
CA GLY A 200 8.26 11.60 1.28
C GLY A 200 7.39 12.44 2.19
N THR A 201 7.27 13.73 1.85
CA THR A 201 6.48 14.71 2.60
C THR A 201 5.79 15.70 1.66
N CYS A 202 4.66 16.26 2.07
CA CYS A 202 3.97 17.37 1.38
C CYS A 202 3.38 18.38 2.37
N MET A 203 2.90 19.52 1.88
CA MET A 203 2.02 20.40 2.65
C MET A 203 0.58 19.89 2.56
N GLU A 204 -0.25 20.14 3.57
CA GLU A 204 -1.68 19.78 3.51
C GLU A 204 -2.39 20.48 2.35
N ALA A 205 -1.98 21.72 2.04
CA ALA A 205 -2.52 22.49 0.92
C ALA A 205 -2.34 21.77 -0.43
N ASP A 206 -1.25 21.01 -0.61
CA ASP A 206 -0.93 20.29 -1.84
C ASP A 206 -1.97 19.20 -2.16
N LEU A 207 -2.77 18.79 -1.17
CA LEU A 207 -3.80 17.74 -1.30
C LEU A 207 -5.11 18.23 -1.92
N SER A 208 -5.28 19.55 -2.01
CA SER A 208 -6.46 20.13 -2.65
C SER A 208 -6.40 19.94 -4.16
N MET A 209 -7.57 19.74 -4.78
CA MET A 209 -7.69 19.56 -6.22
C MET A 209 -7.06 20.72 -6.99
N GLU A 210 -7.25 21.95 -6.52
CA GLU A 210 -6.66 23.15 -7.13
C GLU A 210 -5.13 23.10 -7.15
N ASN A 211 -4.49 22.70 -6.04
CA ASN A 211 -3.04 22.67 -5.95
C ASN A 211 -2.44 21.44 -6.64
N GLU A 212 -3.16 20.32 -6.74
CA GLU A 212 -2.71 19.16 -7.52
C GLU A 212 -2.60 19.47 -9.03
N PHE A 213 -3.44 20.37 -9.55
CA PHE A 213 -3.40 20.80 -10.96
C PHE A 213 -2.54 22.04 -11.22
N LYS A 214 -1.99 22.66 -10.17
CA LYS A 214 -0.97 23.70 -10.33
C LYS A 214 0.31 23.02 -10.82
N PHE A 215 0.50 22.99 -12.13
CA PHE A 215 1.82 22.79 -12.72
C PHE A 215 2.68 23.99 -12.32
N GLU A 216 3.52 23.83 -11.29
CA GLU A 216 4.57 24.79 -11.01
C GLU A 216 5.55 24.82 -12.19
N THR A 217 5.27 25.69 -13.15
CA THR A 217 6.26 26.20 -14.11
C THR A 217 7.18 27.17 -13.37
N GLY A 218 7.96 26.69 -12.39
CA GLY A 218 8.74 27.58 -11.55
C GLY A 218 9.55 26.89 -10.47
N SER A 219 10.75 26.43 -10.85
CA SER A 219 11.95 26.32 -10.02
C SER A 219 11.73 26.07 -8.52
N LYS A 220 11.95 24.82 -8.07
CA LYS A 220 12.48 24.60 -6.71
C LYS A 220 13.71 25.49 -6.57
N LYS A 221 13.61 26.60 -5.82
CA LYS A 221 14.79 27.41 -5.49
C LYS A 221 15.80 26.44 -4.86
N PRO A 222 17.03 26.34 -5.39
CA PRO A 222 18.06 25.63 -4.67
C PRO A 222 18.21 26.29 -3.28
N PRO A 223 18.42 25.49 -2.23
CA PRO A 223 18.53 26.00 -0.87
C PRO A 223 19.59 27.11 -0.84
N SER A 224 19.28 28.21 -0.16
CA SER A 224 20.18 29.34 -0.08
C SER A 224 21.46 28.93 0.67
N ALA A 225 22.61 29.55 0.35
CA ALA A 225 23.87 29.25 1.03
C ALA A 225 23.81 29.42 2.56
N GLN A 226 22.83 30.17 3.08
CA GLN A 226 22.57 30.34 4.51
C GLN A 226 21.89 29.10 5.15
N GLU A 227 21.10 28.33 4.41
CA GLU A 227 20.48 27.08 4.87
C GLU A 227 21.51 25.94 5.01
N VAL A 228 22.52 25.91 4.14
CA VAL A 228 23.59 24.90 4.16
C VAL A 228 24.55 25.13 5.34
N VAL A 229 24.81 26.38 5.72
CA VAL A 229 25.79 26.74 6.76
C VAL A 229 25.24 26.54 8.18
N LYS A 230 23.91 26.55 8.38
CA LYS A 230 23.34 26.52 9.73
C LYS A 230 23.11 25.14 10.33
N GLY A 231 23.20 24.02 9.60
CA GLY A 231 23.06 22.68 10.20
C GLY A 231 21.78 22.43 11.02
N VAL A 232 20.80 23.34 10.97
CA VAL A 232 19.50 23.20 11.58
C VAL A 232 18.61 22.68 10.47
N GLN A 233 18.34 21.38 10.46
CA GLN A 233 17.10 20.90 9.86
C GLN A 233 15.97 21.51 10.68
N ALA A 234 15.50 22.68 10.26
CA ALA A 234 14.19 23.14 10.67
C ALA A 234 13.22 22.11 10.07
N VAL A 235 12.79 21.16 10.88
CA VAL A 235 11.63 20.33 10.56
C VAL A 235 10.50 21.34 10.46
N ASP A 236 10.14 21.70 9.23
CA ASP A 236 9.02 22.58 8.96
C ASP A 236 7.78 21.87 9.51
N GLU A 237 7.30 22.30 10.69
CA GLU A 237 6.27 21.63 11.50
C GLU A 237 4.96 21.40 10.74
N ASN A 238 4.79 22.04 9.58
CA ASN A 238 3.61 21.97 8.73
C ASN A 238 3.69 20.89 7.62
N ARG A 239 4.77 20.10 7.54
CA ARG A 239 4.88 19.05 6.52
C ARG A 239 4.29 17.73 7.00
N LEU A 240 3.44 17.14 6.17
CA LEU A 240 2.84 15.83 6.40
C LEU A 240 3.74 14.75 5.80
N GLU A 241 4.03 13.70 6.55
CA GLU A 241 4.67 12.49 6.02
C GLU A 241 3.71 11.73 5.12
N ILE A 242 4.23 11.19 4.01
CA ILE A 242 3.47 10.43 3.03
C ILE A 242 3.88 8.97 3.12
N PHE A 243 2.90 8.08 3.20
CA PHE A 243 3.09 6.64 3.23
C PHE A 243 2.34 5.96 2.09
N ASP A 244 3.04 5.15 1.31
CA ASP A 244 2.38 4.22 0.38
C ASP A 244 1.94 2.99 1.16
N ILE A 245 0.64 2.73 1.16
CA ILE A 245 0.09 1.57 1.85
C ILE A 245 0.24 0.34 0.97
N VAL A 246 0.78 -0.73 1.57
CA VAL A 246 0.92 -2.04 0.94
C VAL A 246 -0.15 -3.00 1.44
N LEU A 247 -0.52 -2.92 2.73
CA LEU A 247 -1.53 -3.79 3.33
C LEU A 247 -2.42 -3.00 4.31
N ALA A 248 -3.74 -3.21 4.22
CA ALA A 248 -4.67 -2.74 5.25
C ALA A 248 -5.72 -3.79 5.59
N GLY A 249 -6.06 -3.87 6.88
CA GLY A 249 -7.02 -4.85 7.36
C GLY A 249 -7.43 -4.66 8.81
N VAL A 250 -8.44 -5.42 9.23
CA VAL A 250 -8.86 -5.50 10.63
C VAL A 250 -7.92 -6.43 11.36
N MET A 251 -7.32 -5.94 12.45
CA MET A 251 -6.50 -6.74 13.35
C MET A 251 -7.18 -6.85 14.71
N ARG A 252 -7.05 -8.02 15.35
CA ARG A 252 -7.52 -8.24 16.72
C ARG A 252 -6.39 -8.80 17.58
N ASP A 253 -6.45 -8.49 18.88
CA ASP A 253 -5.62 -9.18 19.85
C ASP A 253 -6.02 -10.67 19.89
N PRO A 254 -5.07 -11.60 20.16
CA PRO A 254 -5.41 -12.99 20.38
C PRO A 254 -6.30 -13.08 21.61
N SER A 255 -7.45 -13.74 21.45
CA SER A 255 -8.29 -14.20 22.57
C SER A 255 -7.53 -15.15 23.48
#